data_AF-A0A3M5EWJ9-F1
#
_entry.id   AF-A0A3M5EWJ9-F1
#
_cell.length_a   1.000
_cell.length_b   1.000
_cell.length_c   1.000
_cell.angle_alpha   90.00
_cell.angle_beta   90.00
_cell.angle_gamma   90.00
#
_symmetry.space_group_name_H-M   'P 1'
#
loop_
_entity.id
_entity.type
_entity.pdbx_description
1 polymer ?
#
loop_
_entity_poly.entity_id
_entity_poly.type
_entity_poly.pdbx_seq_one_letter_code
_entity_poly.pdbx_strand_id
1 'polypeptide(L)' 'ARAAGVLIALNRQERGKGELSAIQEVERDFGMPVVSIVSLEQVLEYLAEDAELKKHLPAVEAYRAQYGI' A
#
# COMPACT_ATOMS: atom_id res chain seq x y z
N ALA A 1 12.23 -19.04 -18.51
CA ALA A 1 12.30 -17.63 -18.07
C ALA A 1 12.21 -17.59 -16.55
N ARG A 2 12.81 -16.60 -15.88
CA ARG A 2 12.66 -16.35 -14.43
C ARG A 2 12.06 -14.96 -14.25
N ALA A 3 11.04 -14.85 -13.40
CA ALA A 3 10.46 -13.56 -13.06
C ALA A 3 11.49 -12.72 -12.28
N ALA A 4 11.68 -11.47 -12.70
CA ALA A 4 12.61 -10.54 -12.06
C ALA A 4 11.93 -9.72 -10.94
N GLY A 5 10.60 -9.58 -10.98
CA GLY A 5 9.81 -8.82 -10.02
C GLY A 5 8.43 -8.47 -10.56
N VAL A 6 7.62 -7.83 -9.73
CA VAL A 6 6.28 -7.33 -10.07
C VAL A 6 6.26 -5.81 -9.94
N LEU A 7 5.72 -5.12 -10.94
CA LEU A 7 5.42 -3.68 -10.87
C LEU A 7 3.91 -3.49 -10.74
N ILE A 8 3.48 -2.72 -9.74
CA ILE A 8 2.07 -2.39 -9.51
C ILE A 8 1.86 -0.88 -9.43
N ALA A 9 0.63 -0.44 -9.61
CA ALA A 9 0.29 0.98 -9.50
C ALA A 9 0.35 1.49 -8.05
N LEU A 10 -0.32 0.80 -7.12
CA LEU A 10 -0.50 1.26 -5.74
C LEU A 10 -0.20 0.14 -4.74
N ASN A 11 0.71 0.41 -3.81
CA ASN A 11 0.86 -0.35 -2.59
C ASN A 11 -0.06 0.21 -1.51
N ARG A 12 -1.14 -0.52 -1.22
CA ARG A 12 -2.14 -0.12 -0.22
C ARG A 12 -1.67 -0.26 1.23
N GLN A 13 -0.52 -0.92 1.47
CA GLN A 13 0.05 -1.11 2.81
C GLN A 13 -0.96 -1.64 3.85
N GLU A 14 -1.80 -2.59 3.42
CA GLU A 14 -2.84 -3.19 4.25
C GLU A 14 -2.60 -4.69 4.42
N ARG A 15 -2.98 -5.21 5.59
CA ARG A 15 -3.02 -6.65 5.88
C ARG A 15 -4.00 -7.34 4.92
N GLY A 16 -3.60 -8.49 4.39
CA GLY A 16 -4.43 -9.38 3.61
C GLY A 16 -5.40 -10.17 4.50
N LYS A 17 -5.53 -11.47 4.25
CA LYS A 17 -6.37 -12.34 5.11
C LYS A 17 -5.70 -12.72 6.43
N GLY A 18 -4.39 -12.53 6.54
CA GLY A 18 -3.60 -12.82 7.73
C GLY A 18 -2.82 -11.59 8.20
N GLU A 19 -1.67 -11.83 8.80
CA GLU A 19 -0.82 -10.77 9.35
C GLU A 19 0.06 -10.08 8.31
N LEU A 20 0.18 -10.62 7.09
CA LEU A 20 0.99 -10.05 6.01
C LEU A 20 0.12 -9.31 5.00
N SER A 21 0.71 -8.33 4.31
CA SER A 21 0.09 -7.79 3.09
C SER A 21 0.19 -8.77 1.92
N ALA A 22 -0.68 -8.61 0.93
CA ALA A 22 -0.60 -9.38 -0.31
C ALA A 22 0.76 -9.22 -1.01
N ILE A 23 1.42 -8.06 -0.86
CA ILE A 23 2.76 -7.83 -1.39
C ILE A 23 3.79 -8.69 -0.66
N GLN A 24 3.80 -8.66 0.68
CA GLN A 24 4.73 -9.47 1.47
C GLN A 24 4.50 -10.98 1.26
N GLU A 25 3.25 -11.41 1.01
CA GLU A 25 2.95 -12.80 0.62
C GLU A 25 3.60 -13.15 -0.72
N VAL A 26 3.50 -12.29 -1.74
CA VAL A 26 4.15 -12.52 -3.04
C VAL A 26 5.68 -12.53 -2.93
N GLU A 27 6.26 -11.59 -2.17
CA GLU A 27 7.71 -11.53 -1.97
C GLU A 27 8.22 -12.78 -1.25
N ARG A 28 7.50 -13.25 -0.22
CA ARG A 28 7.81 -14.48 0.52
C ARG A 28 7.68 -15.72 -0.36
N ASP A 29 6.56 -15.87 -1.06
CA ASP A 29 6.20 -17.12 -1.75
C ASP A 29 6.99 -17.31 -3.05
N PHE A 30 7.37 -16.21 -3.71
CA PHE A 30 8.05 -16.27 -5.01
C PHE A 30 9.48 -15.74 -5.00
N GLY A 31 9.96 -15.16 -3.89
CA GLY A 31 11.33 -14.66 -3.76
C GLY A 31 11.67 -13.58 -4.78
N MET A 32 10.68 -12.79 -5.18
CA MET A 32 10.83 -11.70 -6.15
C MET A 32 10.31 -10.39 -5.55
N PRO A 33 10.96 -9.26 -5.83
CA PRO A 33 10.53 -7.96 -5.30
C PRO A 33 9.21 -7.52 -5.93
N VAL A 34 8.41 -6.79 -5.14
CA VAL A 34 7.26 -6.04 -5.66
C VAL A 34 7.52 -4.55 -5.51
N VAL A 35 7.43 -3.82 -6.61
CA VAL A 35 7.64 -2.37 -6.65
C VAL A 35 6.33 -1.69 -7.00
N SER A 36 6.00 -0.60 -6.31
CA SER A 36 4.81 0.20 -6.59
C SER A 36 5.17 1.59 -7.10
N ILE A 37 4.34 2.15 -7.98
CA ILE A 37 4.47 3.55 -8.41
C ILE A 37 4.13 4.50 -7.24
N VAL A 38 3.09 4.17 -6.44
CA VAL A 38 2.63 4.96 -5.29
C VAL A 38 2.37 4.06 -4.08
N SER A 39 2.55 4.56 -2.86
CA SER A 39 2.16 3.92 -1.60
C SER A 39 1.00 4.64 -0.89
N LEU A 40 0.33 3.98 0.06
CA LEU A 40 -0.69 4.61 0.90
C LEU A 40 -0.16 5.82 1.69
N GLU A 41 1.09 5.77 2.13
CA GLU A 41 1.77 6.90 2.78
C GLU A 41 1.82 8.14 1.87
N GLN A 42 2.23 7.96 0.61
CA GLN A 42 2.24 9.06 -0.37
C GLN A 42 0.83 9.57 -0.69
N VAL A 43 -0.20 8.70 -0.63
CA VAL A 43 -1.60 9.13 -0.74
C VAL A 43 -2.00 10.00 0.46
N LEU A 44 -1.62 9.62 1.68
CA LEU A 44 -1.90 10.42 2.88
C LEU A 44 -1.22 11.79 2.83
N GLU A 45 0.05 11.84 2.40
CA GLU A 45 0.79 13.09 2.17
C GLU A 45 0.05 13.98 1.17
N TYR A 46 -0.36 13.42 0.02
CA TYR A 46 -1.09 14.16 -0.99
C TYR A 46 -2.44 14.70 -0.50
N LEU A 47 -3.20 13.88 0.26
CA LEU A 47 -4.47 14.31 0.85
C LEU A 47 -4.28 15.45 1.86
N ALA A 48 -3.14 15.50 2.57
CA ALA A 48 -2.88 16.53 3.57
C ALA A 48 -2.58 17.91 2.96
N GLU A 49 -2.02 17.93 1.75
CA GLU A 49 -1.61 19.14 1.03
C GLU A 49 -2.73 19.77 0.18
N ASP A 50 -3.70 18.98 -0.28
CA ASP A 50 -4.81 19.46 -1.10
C ASP A 50 -6.02 19.89 -0.25
N ALA A 51 -6.41 21.17 -0.34
CA ALA A 51 -7.48 21.75 0.48
C ALA A 51 -8.87 21.12 0.24
N GLU A 52 -9.16 20.66 -0.98
CA GLU A 52 -10.45 20.05 -1.31
C GLU A 52 -10.51 18.58 -0.87
N LEU A 53 -9.37 17.90 -0.95
CA LEU A 53 -9.25 16.47 -0.64
C LEU A 53 -8.97 16.20 0.84
N LYS A 54 -8.42 17.16 1.59
CA LYS A 54 -8.09 17.03 3.02
C LYS A 54 -9.24 16.54 3.89
N LYS A 55 -10.49 16.78 3.49
CA LYS A 55 -11.69 16.24 4.16
C LYS A 55 -11.72 14.70 4.20
N HIS A 56 -11.02 14.02 3.29
CA HIS A 56 -10.94 12.56 3.23
C HIS A 56 -9.81 11.98 4.10
N LEU A 57 -8.82 12.81 4.48
CA LEU A 57 -7.65 12.38 5.25
C LEU A 57 -8.02 11.59 6.51
N PRO A 58 -8.96 12.05 7.38
CA PRO A 58 -9.29 11.31 8.59
C PRO A 58 -9.86 9.90 8.33
N ALA A 59 -10.60 9.72 7.24
CA ALA A 59 -11.17 8.42 6.88
C ALA A 59 -10.07 7.44 6.44
N VAL A 60 -9.08 7.93 5.70
CA VAL A 60 -7.94 7.11 5.23
C VAL A 60 -6.99 6.80 6.39
N GLU A 61 -6.75 7.74 7.30
CA GLU A 61 -5.99 7.51 8.54
C GLU A 61 -6.64 6.45 9.42
N ALA A 62 -7.96 6.52 9.62
CA ALA A 62 -8.70 5.52 10.38
C ALA A 62 -8.61 4.12 9.72
N TYR A 63 -8.71 4.06 8.40
CA TYR A 63 -8.51 2.83 7.65
C TYR A 63 -7.10 2.26 7.84
N ARG A 64 -6.06 3.09 7.73
CA ARG A 64 -4.67 2.69 7.98
C ARG A 64 -4.48 2.21 9.43
N ALA A 65 -5.08 2.88 10.41
CA ALA A 65 -4.99 2.46 11.80
C ALA A 65 -5.61 1.07 12.03
N GLN A 66 -6.69 0.76 11.31
CA GLN A 66 -7.38 -0.52 11.45
C GLN A 66 -6.71 -1.65 10.66
N TYR A 67 -6.25 -1.40 9.44
CA TYR A 67 -5.81 -2.44 8.51
C TYR A 67 -4.35 -2.36 8.10
N GLY A 68 -3.67 -1.26 8.44
CA GLY A 68 -2.28 -1.03 8.07
C GLY A 68 -1.32 -2.06 8.62
N ILE A 69 -0.17 -2.16 7.97
CA ILE A 69 0.95 -3.04 8.31
C ILE A 69 2.28 -2.29 8.26
#